data_AF-A0A8J6TUV6-F1
#
_entry.id   AF-A0A8J6TUV6-F1
#
_cell.length_a   1.000
_cell.length_b   1.000
_cell.length_c   1.000
_cell.angle_alpha   90.00
_cell.angle_beta   90.00
_cell.angle_gamma   90.00
#
_symmetry.space_group_name_H-M   'P 1'
#
loop_
_entity.id
_entity.type
_entity.pdbx_description
1 polymer ?
#
loop_
_entity_poly.entity_id
_entity_poly.type
_entity_poly.pdbx_seq_one_letter_code
_entity_poly.pdbx_strand_id
1 'polypeptide(L)'
;MKMFTEEGLTLVELLMAIAIFGLIATGATTLLSASLGAQAQGEANYKLYQEGLIIMERLTSEVKTTTLLHIPNNHTPIRTILAFSANINEDGDSYFGDALFPRIDEDSDNLLFFNGYGIPGLDDDGDGTVDEIGSGKNDDDEDGVVDEEILDGLDDDGDGDIDEDLTNDSNGDASPGISGMDDDGDLAVDEGNYQDDDEDGTMNEDPPNLILYSFDAPNTTLYKVTPDSDDGMTSAVYATISNRVTFFQTTYLDPDKILIELTLTNADGKTAVFSEYVSPRNRYQKTGKRVR
;
A
#
# COMPACT_ATOMS: atom_id res chain seq x y z
N MET A 1 37.71 -77.47 -0.78
CA MET A 1 37.59 -76.51 0.33
C MET A 1 38.95 -75.83 0.48
N LYS A 2 39.13 -74.63 -0.09
CA LYS A 2 40.41 -73.89 0.04
C LYS A 2 40.46 -73.31 1.45
N MET A 3 41.46 -73.69 2.24
CA MET A 3 41.78 -73.01 3.48
C MET A 3 42.25 -71.60 3.13
N PHE A 4 41.51 -70.58 3.56
CA PHE A 4 42.01 -69.22 3.57
C PHE A 4 43.07 -69.16 4.67
N THR A 5 44.31 -68.88 4.30
CA THR A 5 45.37 -68.54 5.25
C THR A 5 45.08 -67.13 5.76
N GLU A 6 44.71 -67.03 7.05
CA GLU A 6 44.52 -65.76 7.74
C GLU A 6 45.89 -65.10 7.93
N GLU A 7 46.35 -64.34 6.93
CA GLU A 7 47.44 -63.39 7.12
C GLU A 7 46.86 -62.15 7.82
N GLY A 8 47.26 -61.93 9.07
CA GLY A 8 46.86 -60.75 9.83
C GLY A 8 47.37 -59.47 9.17
N LEU A 9 46.55 -58.41 9.22
CA LEU A 9 46.90 -57.07 8.73
C LEU A 9 48.23 -56.60 9.32
N THR A 10 49.14 -56.18 8.45
CA THR A 10 50.40 -55.59 8.89
C THR A 10 50.14 -54.20 9.50
N LEU A 11 50.97 -53.80 10.48
CA LEU A 11 50.88 -52.48 11.09
C LEU A 11 50.92 -51.34 10.05
N VAL A 12 51.67 -51.53 8.97
CA VAL A 12 51.83 -50.56 7.89
C VAL A 12 50.53 -50.39 7.10
N GLU A 13 49.82 -51.48 6.79
CA GLU A 13 48.53 -51.43 6.10
C GLU A 13 47.48 -50.71 6.96
N LEU A 14 47.46 -50.96 8.27
CA LEU A 14 46.55 -50.26 9.19
C LEU A 14 46.83 -48.75 9.22
N LEU A 15 48.10 -48.35 9.29
CA LEU A 15 48.49 -46.93 9.28
C LEU A 15 48.11 -46.25 7.96
N MET A 16 48.31 -46.91 6.82
CA MET A 16 47.90 -46.38 5.51
C MET A 16 46.37 -46.23 5.42
N ALA A 17 45.61 -47.22 5.90
CA ALA A 17 44.16 -47.15 5.90
C ALA A 17 43.65 -45.96 6.75
N ILE A 18 44.18 -45.80 7.97
CA ILE A 18 43.82 -44.68 8.85
C ILE A 18 44.15 -43.32 8.20
N ALA A 19 45.32 -43.20 7.56
CA ALA A 19 45.70 -41.97 6.87
C ALA A 19 44.75 -41.63 5.71
N ILE A 20 44.36 -42.61 4.90
CA ILE A 20 43.41 -42.44 3.80
C ILE A 20 42.03 -42.05 4.34
N PHE A 21 41.53 -42.73 5.37
CA PHE A 21 40.25 -42.39 6.01
C PHE A 21 40.28 -40.98 6.61
N GLY A 22 41.39 -40.55 7.22
CA GLY A 22 41.54 -39.19 7.74
C GLY A 22 41.44 -38.13 6.63
N LEU A 23 42.10 -38.36 5.49
CA LEU A 23 42.03 -37.46 4.33
C LEU A 23 40.61 -37.40 3.74
N ILE A 24 39.96 -38.55 3.57
CA ILE A 24 38.58 -38.63 3.05
C ILE A 24 37.62 -37.95 4.01
N ALA A 25 37.72 -38.21 5.32
CA ALA A 25 36.85 -37.59 6.33
C ALA A 25 37.00 -36.06 6.34
N THR A 26 38.23 -35.56 6.21
CA THR A 26 38.49 -34.10 6.16
C THR A 26 37.92 -33.46 4.89
N GLY A 27 38.06 -34.13 3.73
CA GLY A 27 37.43 -33.68 2.49
C GLY A 27 35.90 -33.72 2.55
N ALA A 28 35.32 -34.80 3.06
CA ALA A 28 33.88 -34.98 3.16
C ALA A 28 33.21 -33.98 4.11
N THR A 29 33.84 -33.68 5.25
CA THR A 29 33.32 -32.68 6.21
C THR A 29 33.31 -31.28 5.62
N THR A 30 34.34 -30.90 4.87
CA THR A 30 34.40 -29.59 4.20
C THR A 30 33.30 -29.45 3.14
N LEU A 31 33.12 -30.49 2.31
CA LEU A 31 32.08 -30.51 1.27
C LEU A 31 30.67 -30.51 1.88
N LEU A 32 30.45 -31.29 2.93
CA LEU A 32 29.16 -31.34 3.62
C LEU A 32 28.81 -29.98 4.24
N SER A 33 29.76 -29.35 4.95
CA SER A 33 29.57 -28.02 5.53
C SER A 33 29.27 -26.97 4.47
N ALA A 34 29.99 -27.00 3.33
CA ALA A 34 29.72 -26.11 2.20
C ALA A 34 28.32 -26.34 1.60
N SER A 35 27.90 -27.61 1.46
CA SER A 35 26.56 -27.96 0.95
C SER A 35 25.45 -27.51 1.90
N LEU A 36 25.61 -27.71 3.20
CA LEU A 36 24.64 -27.27 4.21
C LEU A 36 24.56 -25.74 4.26
N GLY A 37 25.70 -25.05 4.17
CA GLY A 37 25.73 -23.60 4.07
C GLY A 37 25.03 -23.08 2.81
N ALA A 38 25.29 -23.70 1.66
CA ALA A 38 24.62 -23.35 0.40
C ALA A 38 23.10 -23.61 0.45
N GLN A 39 22.67 -24.70 1.09
CA GLN A 39 21.24 -24.99 1.27
C GLN A 39 20.58 -23.97 2.20
N ALA A 40 21.18 -23.68 3.37
CA ALA A 40 20.65 -22.69 4.31
C ALA A 40 20.57 -21.30 3.67
N GLN A 41 21.59 -20.93 2.89
CA GLN A 41 21.60 -19.70 2.11
C GLN A 41 20.50 -19.67 1.05
N GLY A 42 20.31 -20.78 0.32
CA GLY A 42 19.24 -20.91 -0.68
C GLY A 42 17.86 -20.77 -0.05
N GLU A 43 17.64 -21.38 1.11
CA GLU A 43 16.39 -21.25 1.86
C GLU A 43 16.14 -19.82 2.34
N ALA A 44 17.17 -19.15 2.85
CA ALA A 44 17.08 -17.75 3.29
C ALA A 44 16.74 -16.80 2.12
N ASN A 45 17.35 -17.00 0.95
CA ASN A 45 17.07 -16.22 -0.25
C ASN A 45 15.65 -16.49 -0.78
N TYR A 46 15.21 -17.75 -0.77
CA TYR A 46 13.87 -18.11 -1.18
C TYR A 46 12.80 -17.47 -0.30
N LYS A 47 13.00 -17.48 1.03
CA LYS A 47 12.10 -16.81 1.98
C LYS A 47 12.04 -15.30 1.76
N LEU A 48 13.20 -14.66 1.53
CA LEU A 48 13.26 -13.22 1.24
C LEU A 48 12.48 -12.87 -0.03
N TYR A 49 12.62 -13.68 -1.07
CA TYR A 49 11.91 -13.47 -2.33
C TYR A 49 10.39 -13.68 -2.17
N GLN A 50 9.99 -14.72 -1.45
CA GLN A 50 8.57 -14.98 -1.15
C GLN A 50 7.95 -13.86 -0.30
N GLU A 51 8.68 -13.36 0.70
CA GLU A 51 8.27 -12.23 1.54
C GLU A 51 8.02 -10.99 0.67
N GLY A 52 8.99 -10.62 -0.19
CA GLY A 52 8.83 -9.47 -1.10
C GLY A 52 7.66 -9.61 -2.08
N LEU A 53 7.43 -10.82 -2.63
CA LEU A 53 6.26 -11.06 -3.49
C LEU A 53 4.93 -10.87 -2.75
N ILE A 54 4.83 -11.32 -1.50
CA ILE A 54 3.60 -11.15 -0.69
C ILE A 54 3.36 -9.66 -0.40
N ILE A 55 4.42 -8.91 -0.09
CA ILE A 55 4.31 -7.47 0.16
C ILE A 55 3.88 -6.73 -1.11
N MET A 56 4.50 -7.01 -2.25
CA MET A 56 4.14 -6.39 -3.53
C MET A 56 2.71 -6.73 -3.97
N GLU A 57 2.29 -7.99 -3.82
CA GLU A 57 0.91 -8.37 -4.10
C GLU A 57 -0.05 -7.58 -3.20
N ARG A 58 0.24 -7.47 -1.90
CA ARG A 58 -0.59 -6.70 -0.97
C ARG A 58 -0.70 -5.24 -1.39
N LEU A 59 0.44 -4.55 -1.53
CA LEU A 59 0.52 -3.14 -1.91
C LEU A 59 -0.27 -2.88 -3.20
N THR A 60 0.00 -3.67 -4.24
CA THR A 60 -0.65 -3.43 -5.54
C THR A 60 -2.10 -3.86 -5.55
N SER A 61 -2.50 -4.91 -4.82
CA SER A 61 -3.90 -5.35 -4.74
C SER A 61 -4.80 -4.32 -4.08
N GLU A 62 -4.32 -3.68 -3.01
CA GLU A 62 -5.08 -2.65 -2.28
C GLU A 62 -5.19 -1.36 -3.12
N VAL A 63 -4.12 -0.95 -3.82
CA VAL A 63 -4.21 0.17 -4.80
C VAL A 63 -5.13 -0.16 -5.98
N LYS A 64 -5.21 -1.42 -6.41
CA LYS A 64 -6.13 -1.84 -7.50
C LYS A 64 -7.60 -1.83 -7.09
N THR A 65 -7.90 -1.69 -5.80
CA THR A 65 -9.28 -1.65 -5.29
C THR A 65 -9.69 -0.25 -4.86
N THR A 66 -8.74 0.66 -4.69
CA THR A 66 -9.04 2.05 -4.32
C THR A 66 -9.56 2.86 -5.51
N THR A 67 -10.37 3.85 -5.18
CA THR A 67 -10.91 4.90 -6.03
C THR A 67 -10.15 6.21 -5.85
N LEU A 68 -9.60 6.45 -4.65
CA LEU A 68 -8.88 7.68 -4.29
C LEU A 68 -7.43 7.34 -3.93
N LEU A 69 -6.50 7.87 -4.71
CA LEU A 69 -5.07 7.83 -4.42
C LEU A 69 -4.67 9.21 -3.89
N HIS A 70 -4.07 9.25 -2.70
CA HIS A 70 -3.64 10.50 -2.09
C HIS A 70 -2.12 10.68 -2.21
N ILE A 71 -1.33 9.62 -1.94
CA ILE A 71 0.15 9.67 -2.07
C ILE A 71 0.64 8.42 -2.80
N PRO A 72 1.52 8.53 -3.82
CA PRO A 72 2.13 9.75 -4.33
C PRO A 72 1.17 10.56 -5.22
N ASN A 73 1.33 11.88 -5.20
CA ASN A 73 0.63 12.87 -6.02
C ASN A 73 1.61 13.50 -7.03
N ASN A 74 1.17 14.43 -7.87
CA ASN A 74 1.95 15.04 -8.94
C ASN A 74 2.88 16.14 -8.43
N HIS A 75 2.48 16.86 -7.37
CA HIS A 75 3.33 17.84 -6.68
C HIS A 75 4.62 17.22 -6.16
N THR A 76 4.51 16.08 -5.49
CA THR A 76 5.65 15.25 -5.13
C THR A 76 5.55 13.83 -5.68
N PRO A 77 6.00 13.65 -6.94
CA PRO A 77 5.80 12.41 -7.66
C PRO A 77 6.68 11.29 -7.18
N ILE A 78 7.53 11.48 -6.15
CA ILE A 78 8.42 10.45 -5.62
C ILE A 78 8.38 10.48 -4.10
N ARG A 79 7.85 9.40 -3.50
CA ARG A 79 7.57 9.34 -2.06
C ARG A 79 8.05 8.04 -1.45
N THR A 80 8.35 8.06 -0.15
CA THR A 80 8.58 6.84 0.66
C THR A 80 7.32 6.39 1.38
N ILE A 81 6.18 6.89 0.92
CA ILE A 81 4.86 6.77 1.51
C ILE A 81 3.89 6.38 0.39
N LEU A 82 2.88 5.58 0.72
CA LEU A 82 1.76 5.28 -0.16
C LEU A 82 0.48 5.43 0.65
N ALA A 83 -0.39 6.37 0.29
CA ALA A 83 -1.66 6.62 0.94
C ALA A 83 -2.79 6.56 -0.09
N PHE A 84 -3.85 5.82 0.24
CA PHE A 84 -5.03 5.65 -0.61
C PHE A 84 -6.25 5.28 0.23
N SER A 85 -7.46 5.56 -0.25
CA SER A 85 -8.69 5.24 0.48
C SER A 85 -8.96 3.73 0.56
N ALA A 86 -9.41 3.27 1.74
CA ALA A 86 -9.76 1.89 2.07
C ALA A 86 -11.19 1.51 1.65
N ASN A 87 -11.54 1.75 0.39
CA ASN A 87 -12.90 1.66 -0.15
C ASN A 87 -13.77 2.81 0.38
N ILE A 88 -14.20 3.69 -0.52
CA ILE A 88 -15.20 4.75 -0.30
C ILE A 88 -16.61 4.11 -0.19
N ASN A 89 -16.79 3.13 0.69
CA ASN A 89 -18.08 2.47 0.95
C ASN A 89 -17.91 1.54 2.15
N GLU A 90 -17.52 2.10 3.30
CA GLU A 90 -17.20 1.27 4.44
C GLU A 90 -18.42 0.62 5.07
N ASP A 91 -19.59 1.24 4.93
CA ASP A 91 -20.84 0.76 5.50
C ASP A 91 -21.52 -0.32 4.63
N GLY A 92 -21.05 -0.50 3.38
CA GLY A 92 -21.51 -1.53 2.46
C GLY A 92 -22.80 -1.18 1.72
N ASP A 93 -23.20 0.08 1.72
CA ASP A 93 -24.35 0.55 0.97
C ASP A 93 -24.03 0.67 -0.55
N SER A 94 -25.00 1.00 -1.37
CA SER A 94 -24.78 1.12 -2.82
C SER A 94 -25.96 1.85 -3.44
N TYR A 95 -25.70 2.70 -4.44
CA TYR A 95 -26.75 3.23 -5.29
C TYR A 95 -27.61 2.08 -5.82
N PHE A 96 -28.92 2.16 -5.59
CA PHE A 96 -29.91 1.16 -6.01
C PHE A 96 -29.72 -0.25 -5.42
N GLY A 97 -28.91 -0.40 -4.35
CA GLY A 97 -28.52 -1.69 -3.79
C GLY A 97 -27.70 -2.57 -4.73
N ASP A 98 -27.03 -1.97 -5.73
CA ASP A 98 -26.15 -2.65 -6.67
C ASP A 98 -24.69 -2.43 -6.27
N ALA A 99 -24.01 -3.46 -5.76
CA ALA A 99 -22.61 -3.43 -5.34
C ALA A 99 -21.59 -3.05 -6.44
N LEU A 100 -22.04 -2.79 -7.66
CA LEU A 100 -21.25 -2.18 -8.74
C LEU A 100 -21.25 -0.64 -8.71
N PHE A 101 -22.13 -0.05 -7.90
CA PHE A 101 -22.28 1.38 -7.65
C PHE A 101 -22.25 1.61 -6.13
N PRO A 102 -21.10 1.37 -5.46
CA PRO A 102 -20.95 1.83 -4.08
C PRO A 102 -21.31 3.31 -4.00
N ARG A 103 -22.04 3.72 -2.96
CA ARG A 103 -22.19 5.15 -2.72
C ARG A 103 -20.85 5.71 -2.27
N ILE A 104 -20.62 6.96 -2.65
CA ILE A 104 -19.55 7.76 -2.06
C ILE A 104 -20.21 8.36 -0.82
N ASP A 105 -20.01 7.69 0.33
CA ASP A 105 -20.56 8.04 1.65
C ASP A 105 -19.57 8.86 2.49
N GLU A 106 -18.52 9.41 1.86
CA GLU A 106 -17.38 10.01 2.57
C GLU A 106 -17.25 11.48 2.15
N ASP A 107 -17.46 12.40 3.10
CA ASP A 107 -17.40 13.83 2.85
C ASP A 107 -15.93 14.30 2.68
N SER A 108 -15.57 14.66 1.46
CA SER A 108 -14.20 15.09 1.13
C SER A 108 -13.83 16.46 1.73
N ASP A 109 -14.81 17.20 2.23
CA ASP A 109 -14.57 18.52 2.80
C ASP A 109 -13.93 18.47 4.21
N ASN A 110 -13.73 17.26 4.75
CA ASN A 110 -13.19 17.04 6.09
C ASN A 110 -12.40 15.73 6.22
N LEU A 111 -11.75 15.32 5.12
CA LEU A 111 -11.06 14.03 4.92
C LEU A 111 -10.19 13.57 6.10
N LEU A 112 -9.72 14.50 6.93
CA LEU A 112 -8.71 14.24 7.94
C LEU A 112 -9.03 15.05 9.21
N PHE A 113 -10.05 14.62 9.95
CA PHE A 113 -10.42 15.17 11.26
C PHE A 113 -9.19 15.34 12.18
N PHE A 114 -8.67 16.57 12.27
CA PHE A 114 -8.61 17.38 13.49
C PHE A 114 -8.01 18.77 13.28
N ASN A 115 -7.80 19.25 12.05
CA ASN A 115 -7.58 20.68 11.76
C ASN A 115 -7.60 21.08 10.27
N GLY A 116 -7.73 20.13 9.33
CA GLY A 116 -7.92 20.43 7.90
C GLY A 116 -6.62 20.67 7.11
N TYR A 117 -5.56 19.94 7.44
CA TYR A 117 -4.28 20.00 6.74
C TYR A 117 -3.73 18.58 6.64
N GLY A 118 -3.71 18.00 5.45
CA GLY A 118 -3.06 16.72 5.18
C GLY A 118 -3.41 15.55 6.11
N ILE A 119 -2.64 14.47 5.96
CA ILE A 119 -2.68 13.29 6.81
C ILE A 119 -1.94 13.60 8.12
N PRO A 120 -2.63 13.56 9.27
CA PRO A 120 -2.02 13.95 10.54
C PRO A 120 -0.71 13.22 10.85
N GLY A 121 0.34 14.00 11.08
CA GLY A 121 1.70 13.56 11.39
C GLY A 121 2.55 13.16 10.19
N LEU A 122 2.10 13.44 8.97
CA LEU A 122 2.85 13.25 7.73
C LEU A 122 3.24 14.59 7.09
N ASP A 123 4.17 14.48 6.16
CA ASP A 123 4.75 15.56 5.34
C ASP A 123 4.19 15.34 3.95
N ASP A 124 2.94 15.74 3.69
CA ASP A 124 2.13 15.23 2.58
C ASP A 124 2.54 15.83 1.24
N ASP A 125 3.04 17.06 1.24
CA ASP A 125 3.61 17.77 0.09
C ASP A 125 5.13 17.53 -0.10
N GLY A 126 5.81 16.96 0.90
CA GLY A 126 7.21 16.52 0.81
C GLY A 126 8.23 17.66 0.92
N ASP A 127 7.83 18.82 1.46
CA ASP A 127 8.70 19.96 1.68
C ASP A 127 9.62 19.79 2.90
N GLY A 128 9.34 18.78 3.73
CA GLY A 128 10.11 18.44 4.92
C GLY A 128 9.55 18.99 6.22
N THR A 129 8.38 19.61 6.17
CA THR A 129 7.58 19.97 7.34
C THR A 129 6.41 18.99 7.49
N VAL A 130 5.66 19.09 8.59
CA VAL A 130 4.62 18.11 8.96
C VAL A 130 3.48 18.91 9.57
N ASP A 131 2.26 18.64 9.13
CA ASP A 131 1.03 19.30 9.58
C ASP A 131 1.12 20.83 9.44
N GLU A 132 1.35 21.31 8.22
CA GLU A 132 1.44 22.74 7.95
C GLU A 132 0.09 23.42 8.15
N ILE A 133 0.09 24.61 8.77
CA ILE A 133 -1.15 25.41 8.80
C ILE A 133 -1.22 26.18 7.49
N GLY A 134 -1.74 25.52 6.45
CA GLY A 134 -1.99 26.04 5.10
C GLY A 134 -3.11 27.09 5.01
N SER A 135 -3.57 27.35 3.78
CA SER A 135 -4.47 28.46 3.40
C SER A 135 -5.90 28.35 3.94
N GLY A 136 -6.30 27.18 4.40
CA GLY A 136 -7.64 26.88 4.89
C GLY A 136 -7.70 25.46 5.42
N LYS A 137 -8.90 24.97 5.73
CA LYS A 137 -9.09 23.62 6.31
C LYS A 137 -9.33 22.53 5.25
N ASN A 138 -9.18 22.90 3.99
CA ASN A 138 -9.58 22.17 2.80
C ASN A 138 -8.40 22.18 1.80
N ASP A 139 -7.19 22.04 2.35
CA ASP A 139 -5.88 22.02 1.68
C ASP A 139 -5.31 20.64 2.01
N ASP A 140 -5.87 19.60 1.39
CA ASP A 140 -5.68 18.21 1.76
C ASP A 140 -4.33 17.65 1.29
N ASP A 141 -3.72 18.26 0.28
CA ASP A 141 -2.40 17.91 -0.26
C ASP A 141 -1.26 18.83 0.22
N GLU A 142 -1.60 19.84 1.04
CA GLU A 142 -0.72 20.82 1.68
C GLU A 142 0.06 21.73 0.69
N ASP A 143 -0.44 21.94 -0.54
CA ASP A 143 0.23 22.77 -1.55
C ASP A 143 0.05 24.29 -1.30
N GLY A 144 -0.89 24.66 -0.43
CA GLY A 144 -1.19 26.03 -0.05
C GLY A 144 -2.35 26.66 -0.80
N VAL A 145 -3.14 25.91 -1.55
CA VAL A 145 -4.38 26.35 -2.17
C VAL A 145 -5.55 25.50 -1.58
N VAL A 146 -6.81 25.80 -1.92
CA VAL A 146 -7.99 25.19 -1.28
C VAL A 146 -9.16 25.14 -2.26
N ASP A 147 -9.98 24.08 -2.16
CA ASP A 147 -11.24 23.91 -2.90
C ASP A 147 -11.07 24.03 -4.44
N GLU A 148 -10.09 23.33 -5.01
CA GLU A 148 -9.67 23.53 -6.41
C GLU A 148 -10.45 22.76 -7.46
N GLU A 149 -10.94 21.56 -7.12
CA GLU A 149 -11.48 20.64 -8.12
C GLU A 149 -12.97 20.30 -7.94
N ILE A 150 -13.51 19.68 -8.98
CA ILE A 150 -14.79 18.97 -8.98
C ILE A 150 -14.54 17.51 -9.41
N LEU A 151 -15.29 16.55 -8.87
CA LEU A 151 -15.16 15.11 -9.12
C LEU A 151 -15.62 14.73 -10.54
N ASP A 152 -14.80 15.07 -11.54
CA ASP A 152 -15.13 14.87 -12.94
C ASP A 152 -14.07 14.03 -13.70
N GLY A 153 -12.95 13.73 -13.03
CA GLY A 153 -11.80 12.98 -13.53
C GLY A 153 -10.82 13.83 -14.34
N LEU A 154 -10.83 15.15 -14.15
CA LEU A 154 -9.91 16.10 -14.77
C LEU A 154 -9.04 16.78 -13.69
N ASP A 155 -8.09 17.55 -14.19
CA ASP A 155 -7.15 18.42 -13.48
C ASP A 155 -7.60 19.83 -13.88
N ASP A 156 -8.58 20.38 -13.18
CA ASP A 156 -9.30 21.61 -13.54
C ASP A 156 -8.47 22.88 -13.24
N ASP A 157 -7.56 22.80 -12.28
CA ASP A 157 -6.67 23.88 -11.88
C ASP A 157 -5.30 23.84 -12.63
N GLY A 158 -4.88 22.66 -13.10
CA GLY A 158 -3.67 22.44 -13.90
C GLY A 158 -2.40 22.16 -13.11
N ASP A 159 -2.50 21.80 -11.84
CA ASP A 159 -1.39 21.41 -10.98
C ASP A 159 -0.92 19.96 -11.24
N GLY A 160 -1.78 19.15 -11.87
CA GLY A 160 -1.57 17.80 -12.36
C GLY A 160 -1.91 16.66 -11.39
N ASP A 161 -2.49 16.98 -10.24
CA ASP A 161 -3.33 16.06 -9.50
C ASP A 161 -4.74 16.01 -10.15
N ILE A 162 -5.59 15.06 -9.72
CA ILE A 162 -6.93 14.87 -10.31
C ILE A 162 -7.92 14.65 -9.17
N ASP A 163 -8.99 15.45 -9.17
CA ASP A 163 -10.10 15.38 -8.23
C ASP A 163 -9.67 15.47 -6.73
N GLU A 164 -8.65 16.28 -6.39
CA GLU A 164 -8.22 16.67 -5.03
C GLU A 164 -9.07 17.82 -4.45
N ASP A 165 -9.03 18.04 -3.13
CA ASP A 165 -9.69 19.19 -2.49
C ASP A 165 -11.18 19.38 -2.84
N LEU A 166 -11.89 18.27 -2.96
CA LEU A 166 -13.30 18.27 -3.35
C LEU A 166 -14.17 18.89 -2.25
N THR A 167 -14.95 19.90 -2.64
CA THR A 167 -15.93 20.54 -1.73
C THR A 167 -17.07 19.58 -1.35
N ASN A 168 -17.89 19.91 -0.34
CA ASN A 168 -19.12 19.18 0.02
C ASN A 168 -20.10 18.98 -1.16
N ASP A 169 -19.99 19.80 -2.20
CA ASP A 169 -20.71 19.65 -3.47
C ASP A 169 -19.70 19.21 -4.53
N SER A 170 -19.14 18.01 -4.37
CA SER A 170 -18.00 17.53 -5.17
C SER A 170 -18.29 17.54 -6.67
N ASN A 171 -19.54 17.48 -7.10
CA ASN A 171 -19.92 17.55 -8.52
C ASN A 171 -20.37 18.96 -8.98
N GLY A 172 -20.42 19.93 -8.07
CA GLY A 172 -20.69 21.35 -8.31
C GLY A 172 -22.08 21.66 -8.85
N ASP A 173 -23.07 20.81 -8.58
CA ASP A 173 -24.41 20.92 -9.18
C ASP A 173 -25.47 21.54 -8.25
N ALA A 174 -25.09 21.83 -7.00
CA ALA A 174 -25.93 22.39 -5.94
C ALA A 174 -27.17 21.54 -5.58
N SER A 175 -27.11 20.24 -5.88
CA SER A 175 -28.08 19.22 -5.47
C SER A 175 -27.42 18.27 -4.46
N PRO A 176 -28.17 17.69 -3.53
CA PRO A 176 -27.72 16.49 -2.81
C PRO A 176 -27.42 15.39 -3.84
N GLY A 177 -26.25 14.76 -3.72
CA GLY A 177 -25.81 13.64 -4.55
C GLY A 177 -25.71 13.91 -6.05
N ILE A 178 -26.23 12.99 -6.87
CA ILE A 178 -26.17 13.08 -8.33
C ILE A 178 -27.41 13.82 -8.83
N SER A 179 -27.27 15.06 -9.32
CA SER A 179 -28.44 15.83 -9.75
C SER A 179 -29.35 15.11 -10.74
N GLY A 180 -30.64 15.09 -10.40
CA GLY A 180 -31.71 14.41 -11.11
C GLY A 180 -31.84 12.92 -10.76
N MET A 181 -31.12 12.43 -9.76
CA MET A 181 -31.16 11.05 -9.28
C MET A 181 -31.92 10.92 -7.96
N ASP A 182 -32.35 9.69 -7.69
CA ASP A 182 -33.01 9.22 -6.46
C ASP A 182 -31.95 8.35 -5.80
N ASP A 183 -31.05 8.96 -5.04
CA ASP A 183 -29.79 8.32 -4.62
C ASP A 183 -30.01 7.32 -3.49
N ASP A 184 -31.06 7.55 -2.68
CA ASP A 184 -31.51 6.69 -1.60
C ASP A 184 -32.54 5.61 -2.01
N GLY A 185 -33.17 5.79 -3.18
CA GLY A 185 -34.15 4.87 -3.76
C GLY A 185 -35.54 4.98 -3.13
N ASP A 186 -35.86 6.07 -2.46
CA ASP A 186 -37.15 6.33 -1.83
C ASP A 186 -38.22 6.90 -2.79
N LEU A 187 -37.83 7.17 -4.04
CA LEU A 187 -38.62 7.72 -5.15
C LEU A 187 -38.73 9.25 -5.18
N ALA A 188 -38.04 9.96 -4.31
CA ALA A 188 -37.77 11.37 -4.47
C ALA A 188 -36.49 11.60 -5.28
N VAL A 189 -36.26 12.84 -5.69
CA VAL A 189 -35.12 13.22 -6.52
C VAL A 189 -34.63 14.55 -6.00
N ASP A 190 -33.32 14.65 -5.77
CA ASP A 190 -32.63 15.84 -5.28
C ASP A 190 -33.27 16.38 -3.99
N GLU A 191 -33.47 15.51 -2.99
CA GLU A 191 -34.04 15.88 -1.70
C GLU A 191 -33.03 15.84 -0.56
N GLY A 192 -33.34 16.55 0.53
CA GLY A 192 -32.44 16.60 1.68
C GLY A 192 -31.50 17.81 1.69
N ASN A 193 -30.34 17.65 2.32
CA ASN A 193 -29.34 18.68 2.51
C ASN A 193 -28.21 18.50 1.48
N TYR A 194 -27.58 19.57 1.02
CA TYR A 194 -26.41 19.51 0.13
C TYR A 194 -25.14 18.95 0.81
N GLN A 195 -25.26 18.48 2.06
CA GLN A 195 -24.19 17.91 2.87
C GLN A 195 -24.48 16.43 3.18
N ASP A 196 -25.36 15.84 2.38
CA ASP A 196 -25.92 14.48 2.42
C ASP A 196 -25.90 14.03 0.95
N ASP A 197 -24.69 13.83 0.43
CA ASP A 197 -24.41 13.61 -1.00
C ASP A 197 -24.71 12.18 -1.46
N ASP A 198 -25.18 11.33 -0.56
CA ASP A 198 -25.65 9.99 -0.85
C ASP A 198 -27.18 9.82 -0.58
N GLU A 199 -27.82 10.90 -0.09
CA GLU A 199 -29.22 11.08 0.29
C GLU A 199 -29.74 10.08 1.36
N ASP A 200 -28.88 9.43 2.16
CA ASP A 200 -29.32 8.44 3.15
C ASP A 200 -29.97 9.05 4.42
N GLY A 201 -29.93 10.38 4.53
CA GLY A 201 -30.52 11.16 5.60
C GLY A 201 -29.57 11.43 6.78
N THR A 202 -28.29 11.07 6.63
CA THR A 202 -27.20 11.53 7.48
C THR A 202 -26.49 12.73 6.83
N MET A 203 -25.76 13.52 7.60
CA MET A 203 -25.12 14.73 7.07
C MET A 203 -23.76 14.85 7.70
N ASN A 204 -22.74 15.23 6.91
CA ASN A 204 -21.34 15.24 7.33
C ASN A 204 -20.96 13.84 7.87
N GLU A 205 -20.93 12.86 6.98
CA GLU A 205 -20.50 11.50 7.28
C GLU A 205 -19.01 11.45 7.66
N ASP A 206 -18.49 10.28 7.97
CA ASP A 206 -17.07 10.16 8.33
C ASP A 206 -16.21 10.39 7.07
N PRO A 207 -14.93 10.76 7.23
CA PRO A 207 -14.02 10.91 6.10
C PRO A 207 -13.45 9.56 5.66
N PRO A 208 -12.98 9.46 4.40
CA PRO A 208 -12.54 8.21 3.83
C PRO A 208 -11.35 7.68 4.61
N ASN A 209 -11.50 6.43 5.04
CA ASN A 209 -10.47 5.78 5.79
C ASN A 209 -9.23 5.53 4.93
N LEU A 210 -8.22 6.38 5.06
CA LEU A 210 -6.98 6.20 4.32
C LEU A 210 -6.20 4.98 4.83
N ILE A 211 -5.71 4.11 3.96
CA ILE A 211 -4.67 3.15 4.29
C ILE A 211 -3.32 3.73 3.90
N LEU A 212 -2.40 3.74 4.85
CA LEU A 212 -1.06 4.26 4.67
C LEU A 212 -0.02 3.14 4.75
N TYR A 213 0.92 3.14 3.81
CA TYR A 213 2.17 2.39 3.93
C TYR A 213 3.34 3.36 4.12
N SER A 214 3.98 3.29 5.27
CA SER A 214 5.08 4.18 5.64
C SER A 214 6.37 3.39 5.87
N PHE A 215 7.46 3.88 5.27
CA PHE A 215 8.78 3.27 5.37
C PHE A 215 9.68 3.99 6.37
N ASP A 216 9.98 3.32 7.47
CA ASP A 216 10.98 3.73 8.45
C ASP A 216 12.37 3.24 8.02
N ALA A 217 13.07 4.11 7.28
CA ALA A 217 14.42 3.82 6.80
C ALA A 217 15.44 3.52 7.92
N PRO A 218 15.49 4.27 9.04
CA PRO A 218 16.36 3.94 10.17
C PRO A 218 16.17 2.52 10.73
N ASN A 219 14.93 2.04 10.82
CA ASN A 219 14.62 0.71 11.34
C ASN A 219 14.42 -0.37 10.26
N THR A 220 14.63 -0.03 8.99
CA THR A 220 14.42 -0.93 7.84
C THR A 220 13.04 -1.60 7.86
N THR A 221 12.03 -0.85 8.31
CA THR A 221 10.70 -1.40 8.61
C THR A 221 9.64 -0.72 7.76
N LEU A 222 8.83 -1.52 7.09
CA LEU A 222 7.62 -1.06 6.40
C LEU A 222 6.42 -1.33 7.29
N TYR A 223 5.62 -0.30 7.54
CA TYR A 223 4.37 -0.37 8.30
C TYR A 223 3.19 -0.25 7.36
N LYS A 224 2.11 -0.97 7.66
CA LYS A 224 0.76 -0.59 7.25
C LYS A 224 0.14 0.13 8.44
N VAL A 225 -0.37 1.31 8.18
CA VAL A 225 -1.04 2.18 9.14
C VAL A 225 -2.50 2.23 8.72
N THR A 226 -3.38 1.94 9.67
CA THR A 226 -4.83 1.91 9.46
C THR A 226 -5.46 2.84 10.49
N PRO A 227 -6.38 3.72 10.08
CA PRO A 227 -7.02 4.66 10.97
C PRO A 227 -7.81 3.90 12.03
N ASP A 228 -7.97 4.54 13.18
CA ASP A 228 -8.91 4.09 14.20
C ASP A 228 -10.32 4.57 13.82
N SER A 229 -11.34 3.76 14.11
CA SER A 229 -12.73 4.09 13.74
C SER A 229 -13.27 5.32 14.45
N ASP A 230 -12.70 5.71 15.60
CA ASP A 230 -13.25 6.80 16.41
C ASP A 230 -12.44 8.11 16.27
N ASP A 231 -11.15 8.02 15.94
CA ASP A 231 -10.17 9.14 15.96
C ASP A 231 -9.33 9.24 14.67
N GLY A 232 -9.68 8.47 13.62
CA GLY A 232 -8.99 8.47 12.33
C GLY A 232 -7.49 8.18 12.45
N MET A 233 -6.67 8.98 11.76
CA MET A 233 -5.21 8.81 11.75
C MET A 233 -4.52 9.20 13.06
N THR A 234 -5.17 9.98 13.93
CA THR A 234 -4.60 10.42 15.22
C THR A 234 -4.33 9.25 16.17
N SER A 235 -5.17 8.21 16.11
CA SER A 235 -5.06 6.99 16.91
C SER A 235 -4.71 5.75 16.08
N ALA A 236 -4.07 5.94 14.91
CA ALA A 236 -3.85 4.88 13.94
C ALA A 236 -3.10 3.64 14.48
N VAL A 237 -3.45 2.48 13.92
CA VAL A 237 -2.85 1.19 14.25
C VAL A 237 -1.70 0.87 13.28
N TYR A 238 -0.51 0.68 13.83
CA TYR A 238 0.70 0.33 13.09
C TYR A 238 0.92 -1.18 13.06
N ALA A 239 0.78 -1.79 11.88
CA ALA A 239 1.09 -3.18 11.62
C ALA A 239 2.42 -3.32 10.86
N THR A 240 3.42 -3.96 11.48
CA THR A 240 4.68 -4.26 10.79
C THR A 240 4.45 -5.25 9.66
N ILE A 241 4.76 -4.83 8.42
CA ILE A 241 4.71 -5.67 7.22
C ILE A 241 6.00 -6.46 7.07
N SER A 242 7.14 -5.79 7.21
CA SER A 242 8.46 -6.42 7.20
C SER A 242 9.48 -5.52 7.87
N ASN A 243 10.46 -6.12 8.54
CA ASN A 243 11.61 -5.45 9.16
C ASN A 243 12.92 -5.65 8.36
N ARG A 244 12.78 -5.93 7.07
CA ARG A 244 13.90 -6.17 6.14
C ARG A 244 13.87 -5.23 4.94
N VAL A 245 12.95 -4.28 4.92
CA VAL A 245 12.81 -3.34 3.82
C VAL A 245 13.95 -2.33 3.93
N THR A 246 14.79 -2.25 2.92
CA THR A 246 15.91 -1.30 2.87
C THR A 246 15.68 -0.18 1.87
N PHE A 247 14.66 -0.32 1.03
CA PHE A 247 14.21 0.69 0.10
C PHE A 247 12.72 0.46 -0.15
N PHE A 248 11.93 1.51 -0.04
CA PHE A 248 10.55 1.56 -0.48
C PHE A 248 10.33 2.94 -1.08
N GLN A 249 9.77 2.96 -2.28
CA GLN A 249 9.47 4.18 -3.00
C GLN A 249 8.24 3.96 -3.84
N THR A 250 7.38 4.96 -3.87
CA THR A 250 6.29 5.08 -4.81
C THR A 250 6.58 6.26 -5.73
N THR A 251 6.14 6.14 -6.97
CA THR A 251 6.32 7.19 -7.96
C THR A 251 5.04 7.40 -8.74
N TYR A 252 4.49 8.61 -8.68
CA TYR A 252 3.44 9.06 -9.57
C TYR A 252 4.05 9.29 -10.95
N LEU A 253 3.49 8.66 -11.98
CA LEU A 253 4.01 8.76 -13.35
C LEU A 253 3.02 9.43 -14.29
N ASP A 254 1.76 9.02 -14.17
CA ASP A 254 0.60 9.53 -14.86
C ASP A 254 -0.61 9.29 -13.93
N PRO A 255 -1.76 9.99 -14.11
CA PRO A 255 -2.93 9.81 -13.22
C PRO A 255 -3.42 8.37 -13.09
N ASP A 256 -3.27 7.59 -14.16
CA ASP A 256 -3.66 6.18 -14.20
C ASP A 256 -2.54 5.21 -13.79
N LYS A 257 -1.40 5.71 -13.30
CA LYS A 257 -0.19 4.89 -13.21
C LYS A 257 0.80 5.38 -12.17
N ILE A 258 0.94 4.57 -11.14
CA ILE A 258 2.04 4.68 -10.19
C ILE A 258 3.02 3.51 -10.33
N LEU A 259 4.27 3.73 -9.96
CA LEU A 259 5.31 2.72 -9.83
C LEU A 259 5.60 2.49 -8.35
N ILE A 260 5.55 1.25 -7.91
CA ILE A 260 5.95 0.85 -6.56
C ILE A 260 7.27 0.08 -6.66
N GLU A 261 8.28 0.54 -5.94
CA GLU A 261 9.60 -0.09 -5.84
C GLU A 261 9.88 -0.54 -4.39
N LEU A 262 10.40 -1.76 -4.26
CA LEU A 262 10.65 -2.38 -2.96
C LEU A 262 11.96 -3.16 -3.00
N THR A 263 12.84 -2.94 -2.04
CA THR A 263 14.03 -3.78 -1.83
C THR A 263 14.03 -4.33 -0.43
N LEU A 264 14.14 -5.66 -0.31
CA LEU A 264 14.39 -6.34 0.96
C LEU A 264 15.84 -6.78 1.04
N THR A 265 16.44 -6.68 2.22
CA THR A 265 17.82 -7.13 2.49
C THR A 265 17.85 -8.08 3.67
N ASN A 266 18.46 -9.26 3.48
CA ASN A 266 18.72 -10.21 4.57
C ASN A 266 19.91 -9.79 5.42
N ALA A 267 20.06 -10.41 6.60
CA ALA A 267 21.18 -10.16 7.52
C ALA A 267 22.58 -10.46 6.94
N ASP A 268 22.66 -11.21 5.85
CA ASP A 268 23.87 -11.52 5.10
C ASP A 268 24.20 -10.49 3.99
N GLY A 269 23.38 -9.45 3.85
CA GLY A 269 23.50 -8.42 2.82
C GLY A 269 22.97 -8.82 1.45
N LYS A 270 22.30 -9.97 1.29
CA LYS A 270 21.61 -10.32 0.05
C LYS A 270 20.34 -9.54 -0.10
N THR A 271 20.13 -8.99 -1.29
CA THR A 271 18.98 -8.16 -1.61
C THR A 271 18.03 -8.85 -2.59
N ALA A 272 16.75 -8.56 -2.48
CA ALA A 272 15.73 -8.88 -3.47
C ALA A 272 15.01 -7.57 -3.83
N VAL A 273 14.98 -7.25 -5.13
CA VAL A 273 14.41 -6.00 -5.66
C VAL A 273 13.16 -6.33 -6.44
N PHE A 274 12.12 -5.54 -6.21
CA PHE A 274 10.81 -5.65 -6.85
C PHE A 274 10.39 -4.29 -7.37
N SER A 275 9.73 -4.28 -8.52
CA SER A 275 9.08 -3.11 -9.08
C SER A 275 7.81 -3.53 -9.81
N GLU A 276 6.72 -2.83 -9.57
CA GLU A 276 5.44 -3.06 -10.24
C GLU A 276 4.75 -1.75 -10.55
N TYR A 277 4.19 -1.65 -11.76
CA TYR A 277 3.28 -0.56 -12.12
C TYR A 277 1.87 -0.95 -11.70
N VAL A 278 1.18 -0.03 -11.04
CA VAL A 278 -0.22 -0.21 -10.66
C VAL A 278 -1.03 1.01 -11.07
N SER A 279 -2.26 0.74 -11.51
CA SER A 279 -3.23 1.77 -11.82
C SER A 279 -4.24 1.83 -10.67
N PRO A 280 -4.40 2.97 -9.98
CA PRO A 280 -5.50 3.19 -9.05
C PRO A 280 -6.78 3.23 -9.89
N ARG A 281 -7.43 2.08 -10.01
CA ARG A 281 -8.70 1.97 -10.72
C ARG A 281 -9.50 0.92 -9.99
N ASN A 282 -10.57 1.34 -9.33
CA ASN A 282 -11.51 0.42 -8.74
C ASN A 282 -11.98 -0.58 -9.80
N ARG A 283 -11.50 -1.83 -9.69
CA ARG A 283 -11.78 -2.89 -10.66
C ARG A 283 -13.27 -3.24 -10.72
N TYR A 284 -14.05 -2.83 -9.73
CA TYR A 284 -15.50 -2.99 -9.69
C TYR A 284 -16.22 -1.92 -10.53
N GLN A 285 -15.69 -0.70 -10.59
CA GLN A 285 -16.19 0.42 -11.41
C GLN A 285 -15.71 0.35 -12.87
N LYS A 286 -15.96 -0.75 -13.58
CA LYS A 286 -15.63 -0.81 -15.02
C LYS A 286 -16.31 0.34 -15.78
N THR A 287 -15.50 1.28 -16.27
CA THR A 287 -15.79 2.29 -17.30
C THR A 287 -16.74 1.74 -18.36
N GLY A 288 -18.03 2.06 -18.25
CA GLY A 288 -19.02 1.53 -19.18
C GLY A 288 -20.48 1.70 -18.79
N LYS A 289 -20.78 1.98 -17.52
CA LYS A 289 -22.09 2.45 -17.09
C LYS A 289 -21.93 3.72 -16.25
N ARG A 290 -21.68 4.85 -16.91
CA ARG A 290 -22.19 6.10 -16.34
C ARG A 290 -23.71 5.96 -16.38
N VAL A 291 -24.35 5.92 -15.20
CA VAL A 291 -25.78 6.18 -15.13
C VAL A 291 -25.96 7.61 -15.67
N ARG A 292 -26.99 7.79 -16.48
CA ARG A 292 -27.20 8.95 -17.32
C ARG A 292 -28.65 9.36 -17.20
#